data_AF-X1ANK1-F1
#
_entry.id   AF-X1ANK1-F1
#
_cell.length_a   1.000
_cell.length_b   1.000
_cell.length_c   1.000
_cell.angle_alpha   90.00
_cell.angle_beta   90.00
_cell.angle_gamma   90.00
#
_symmetry.space_group_name_H-M   'P 1'
#
loop_
_entity.id
_entity.type
_entity.pdbx_description
1 polymer ?
#
loop_
_entity_poly.entity_id
_entity_poly.type
_entity_poly.pdbx_seq_one_letter_code
_entity_poly.pdbx_strand_id
1 'polypeptide(L)'
;MLSGENIAIYGDFDADGITATALLVQGLSSVGGKVIPYIPHRLTEGYGLKTAALENLHRQGISLVITVDCGITALAEVKRANRLGLDIIVTDHHTPLPEIPPAIAIINPKRADSSYPFSELTGAGVAIKLLQALFQGIGKEEQLDELMDLAALGTVADMAPLAGENRYLVKQGLKLINA
;
A
#
# COMPACT_ATOMS: atom_id res chain seq x y z
N MET A 1 -9.88 17.31 -4.80
CA MET A 1 -8.92 16.46 -5.54
C MET A 1 -8.88 15.01 -5.04
N LEU A 2 -9.93 14.50 -4.37
CA LEU A 2 -10.31 13.08 -4.38
C LEU A 2 -11.80 13.11 -4.70
N SER A 3 -12.16 12.83 -5.95
CA SER A 3 -13.51 13.06 -6.48
C SER A 3 -14.48 12.00 -5.96
N GLY A 4 -15.02 12.15 -4.76
CA GLY A 4 -16.19 11.39 -4.29
C GLY A 4 -16.07 9.86 -4.20
N GLU A 5 -14.94 9.29 -4.61
CA GLU A 5 -14.66 7.86 -4.62
C GLU A 5 -14.61 7.30 -3.20
N ASN A 6 -15.13 6.09 -3.03
CA ASN A 6 -14.94 5.33 -1.81
C ASN A 6 -13.78 4.37 -2.03
N ILE A 7 -12.75 4.50 -1.22
CA ILE A 7 -11.47 3.81 -1.37
C ILE A 7 -11.36 2.73 -0.30
N ALA A 8 -10.96 1.52 -0.68
CA ALA A 8 -10.53 0.51 0.26
C ALA A 8 -9.01 0.32 0.20
N ILE A 9 -8.35 0.35 1.36
CA ILE A 9 -6.94 -0.06 1.47
C ILE A 9 -6.90 -1.54 1.83
N TYR A 10 -6.49 -2.36 0.86
CA TYR A 10 -6.40 -3.81 1.03
C TYR A 10 -4.98 -4.17 1.47
N GLY A 11 -4.79 -4.49 2.74
CA GLY A 11 -3.48 -4.84 3.29
C GLY A 11 -3.22 -6.32 3.43
N ASP A 12 -2.04 -6.65 3.93
CA ASP A 12 -1.74 -7.95 4.52
C ASP A 12 -1.95 -7.96 6.04
N PHE A 13 -2.05 -9.14 6.63
CA PHE A 13 -2.31 -9.36 8.05
C PHE A 13 -1.06 -9.34 8.94
N ASP A 14 0.13 -9.21 8.37
CA ASP A 14 1.36 -9.10 9.15
C ASP A 14 1.64 -7.64 9.57
N ALA A 15 2.76 -7.41 10.25
CA ALA A 15 3.06 -6.08 10.77
C ALA A 15 3.36 -5.05 9.67
N ASP A 16 3.97 -5.44 8.54
CA ASP A 16 4.23 -4.52 7.44
C ASP A 16 2.93 -4.17 6.73
N GLY A 17 2.12 -5.16 6.38
CA GLY A 17 0.80 -4.95 5.80
C GLY A 17 -0.15 -4.13 6.68
N ILE A 18 -0.21 -4.40 7.99
CA ILE A 18 -1.05 -3.64 8.93
C ILE A 18 -0.58 -2.20 9.05
N THR A 19 0.73 -1.96 9.20
CA THR A 19 1.26 -0.60 9.34
C THR A 19 1.15 0.20 8.05
N ALA A 20 1.40 -0.42 6.89
CA ALA A 20 1.18 0.17 5.58
C ALA A 20 -0.30 0.55 5.37
N THR A 21 -1.22 -0.31 5.82
CA THR A 21 -2.66 -0.03 5.74
C THR A 21 -3.03 1.16 6.60
N ALA A 22 -2.59 1.18 7.86
CA ALA A 22 -2.83 2.29 8.77
C ALA A 22 -2.27 3.61 8.20
N LEU A 23 -1.07 3.55 7.61
CA LEU A 23 -0.39 4.69 7.01
C LEU A 23 -1.21 5.29 5.85
N LEU A 24 -1.64 4.48 4.88
CA LEU A 24 -2.46 4.99 3.76
C LEU A 24 -3.84 5.45 4.22
N VAL A 25 -4.48 4.75 5.16
CA VAL A 25 -5.78 5.18 5.71
C VAL A 25 -5.65 6.55 6.36
N GLN A 26 -4.64 6.77 7.20
CA GLN A 26 -4.42 8.06 7.88
C GLN A 26 -4.10 9.16 6.88
N GLY A 27 -3.13 8.93 5.98
CA GLY A 27 -2.67 9.95 5.04
C GLY A 27 -3.71 10.35 4.00
N LEU A 28 -4.50 9.41 3.49
CA LEU A 28 -5.57 9.73 2.56
C LEU A 28 -6.76 10.39 3.26
N SER A 29 -7.07 9.99 4.50
CA SER A 29 -8.14 10.62 5.28
C SER A 29 -7.80 12.06 5.67
N SER A 30 -6.53 12.36 5.99
CA SER A 30 -6.07 13.71 6.37
C SER A 30 -6.22 14.73 5.23
N VAL A 31 -6.34 14.26 3.99
CA VAL A 31 -6.56 15.08 2.79
C VAL A 31 -8.00 14.98 2.24
N GLY A 32 -8.92 14.41 3.03
CA GLY A 32 -10.35 14.37 2.74
C GLY A 32 -10.82 13.16 1.93
N GLY A 33 -10.01 12.10 1.83
CA GLY A 33 -10.41 10.84 1.20
C GLY A 33 -11.45 10.08 2.02
N LYS A 34 -12.36 9.36 1.35
CA LYS A 34 -13.29 8.42 1.99
C LYS A 34 -12.66 7.03 1.95
N VAL A 35 -12.01 6.64 3.03
CA VAL A 35 -11.15 5.46 3.05
C VAL A 35 -11.57 4.47 4.12
N ILE A 36 -11.63 3.19 3.77
CA ILE A 36 -11.80 2.09 4.73
C ILE A 36 -10.62 1.10 4.64
N PRO A 37 -10.16 0.52 5.75
CA PRO A 37 -9.22 -0.59 5.71
C PRO A 37 -9.93 -1.91 5.37
N TYR A 38 -9.21 -2.81 4.70
CA TYR A 38 -9.54 -4.23 4.57
C TYR A 38 -8.29 -5.06 4.86
N ILE A 39 -8.35 -5.89 5.90
CA ILE A 39 -7.28 -6.84 6.23
C ILE A 39 -7.85 -8.25 6.08
N PRO A 40 -7.28 -9.12 5.23
CA PRO A 40 -7.76 -10.47 5.07
C PRO A 40 -7.52 -11.29 6.33
N HIS A 41 -8.46 -12.18 6.65
CA HIS A 41 -8.30 -13.07 7.78
C HIS A 41 -7.35 -14.22 7.44
N ARG A 42 -6.18 -14.25 8.09
CA ARG A 42 -5.08 -15.19 7.81
C ARG A 42 -5.48 -16.66 7.70
N LEU A 43 -6.38 -17.15 8.56
CA LEU A 43 -6.71 -18.58 8.61
C LEU A 43 -7.81 -18.99 7.63
N THR A 44 -8.69 -18.06 7.25
CA THR A 44 -9.92 -18.38 6.49
C THR A 44 -9.85 -17.87 5.07
N GLU A 45 -9.18 -16.75 4.85
CA GLU A 45 -8.94 -16.17 3.54
C GLU A 45 -7.49 -16.42 3.09
N GLY A 46 -6.52 -16.31 4.00
CA GLY A 46 -5.11 -16.47 3.68
C GLY A 46 -4.51 -15.24 3.00
N TYR A 47 -3.27 -15.38 2.52
CA TYR A 47 -2.49 -14.28 1.94
C TYR A 47 -2.99 -13.84 0.56
N GLY A 48 -2.82 -12.54 0.27
CA GLY A 48 -3.07 -11.92 -1.02
C GLY A 48 -4.54 -11.60 -1.30
N LEU A 49 -4.78 -10.98 -2.47
CA LEU A 49 -6.13 -10.60 -2.88
C LEU A 49 -7.02 -11.82 -3.05
N LYS A 50 -8.29 -11.67 -2.67
CA LYS A 50 -9.34 -12.66 -2.93
C LYS A 50 -10.44 -12.06 -3.77
N THR A 51 -10.82 -12.77 -4.83
CA THR A 51 -11.94 -12.36 -5.70
C THR A 51 -13.22 -12.12 -4.89
N ALA A 52 -13.54 -12.98 -3.92
CA ALA A 52 -14.72 -12.82 -3.08
C ALA A 52 -14.70 -11.55 -2.23
N ALA A 53 -13.52 -11.16 -1.72
CA ALA A 53 -13.33 -9.92 -0.97
C ALA A 53 -13.51 -8.70 -1.88
N LEU A 54 -12.92 -8.69 -3.08
CA LEU A 54 -13.08 -7.60 -4.05
C LEU A 54 -14.52 -7.43 -4.51
N GLU A 55 -15.23 -8.54 -4.77
CA GLU A 55 -16.66 -8.52 -5.09
C GLU A 55 -17.50 -7.97 -3.93
N ASN A 56 -17.11 -8.26 -2.69
CA ASN A 56 -17.78 -7.73 -1.51
C ASN A 56 -17.55 -6.22 -1.35
N LEU A 57 -16.30 -5.76 -1.48
CA LEU A 57 -15.96 -4.33 -1.44
C LEU A 57 -16.71 -3.56 -2.53
N HIS A 58 -16.73 -4.08 -3.76
CA HIS A 58 -17.50 -3.49 -4.85
C HIS A 58 -19.01 -3.38 -4.51
N ARG A 59 -19.62 -4.42 -3.93
CA ARG A 59 -21.02 -4.37 -3.48
C ARG A 59 -21.27 -3.34 -2.38
N GLN A 60 -20.26 -2.98 -1.60
CA GLN A 60 -20.33 -1.91 -0.59
C GLN A 60 -20.17 -0.51 -1.18
N GLY A 61 -20.03 -0.39 -2.51
CA GLY A 61 -19.88 0.88 -3.21
C GLY A 61 -18.45 1.42 -3.21
N ILE A 62 -17.45 0.56 -2.96
CA ILE A 62 -16.04 0.88 -3.20
C ILE A 62 -15.81 0.95 -4.72
N SER A 63 -15.23 2.06 -5.19
CA SER A 63 -14.86 2.26 -6.60
C SER A 63 -13.38 2.02 -6.86
N LEU A 64 -12.54 2.18 -5.83
CA LEU A 64 -11.08 2.01 -5.90
C LEU A 64 -10.57 1.14 -4.75
N VAL A 65 -9.76 0.14 -5.07
CA VAL A 65 -8.92 -0.58 -4.10
C VAL A 65 -7.46 -0.20 -4.33
N ILE A 66 -6.79 0.22 -3.26
CA ILE A 66 -5.34 0.37 -3.23
C ILE A 66 -4.79 -0.76 -2.36
N THR A 67 -4.01 -1.66 -2.95
CA THR A 67 -3.38 -2.73 -2.18
C THR A 67 -2.13 -2.20 -1.50
N VAL A 68 -1.80 -2.74 -0.33
CA VAL A 68 -0.51 -2.56 0.32
C VAL A 68 0.04 -3.91 0.72
N ASP A 69 1.35 -4.09 0.53
CA ASP A 69 2.08 -5.31 0.89
C ASP A 69 1.56 -6.61 0.23
N CYS A 70 0.80 -6.44 -0.85
CA CYS A 70 0.27 -7.57 -1.61
C CYS A 70 -0.18 -7.16 -3.01
N GLY A 71 -0.40 -8.16 -3.84
CA GLY A 71 -1.13 -8.03 -5.09
C GLY A 71 -0.30 -8.04 -6.36
N ILE A 72 1.03 -7.97 -6.30
CA ILE A 72 1.87 -8.04 -7.50
C ILE A 72 1.74 -9.36 -8.28
N THR A 73 1.25 -10.42 -7.63
CA THR A 73 1.01 -11.73 -8.25
C THR A 73 -0.48 -12.02 -8.52
N ALA A 74 -1.39 -11.10 -8.16
CA ALA A 74 -2.84 -11.29 -8.17
C ALA A 74 -3.48 -11.09 -9.57
N LEU A 75 -2.95 -11.79 -10.57
CA LEU A 75 -3.32 -11.62 -11.98
C LEU A 75 -4.81 -11.88 -12.23
N ALA A 76 -5.36 -12.97 -11.68
CA ALA A 76 -6.74 -13.39 -11.93
C ALA A 76 -7.75 -12.49 -11.19
N GLU A 77 -7.42 -12.10 -9.97
CA GLU A 77 -8.22 -11.26 -9.08
C GLU A 77 -8.35 -9.85 -9.65
N VAL A 78 -7.24 -9.25 -10.11
CA VAL A 78 -7.27 -7.93 -10.75
C VAL A 78 -8.02 -7.97 -12.08
N LYS A 79 -7.81 -9.03 -12.90
CA LYS A 79 -8.62 -9.24 -14.12
C LYS A 79 -10.13 -9.32 -13.80
N ARG A 80 -10.51 -9.92 -12.66
CA ARG A 80 -11.90 -10.00 -12.22
C ARG A 80 -12.42 -8.65 -11.72
N ALA A 81 -11.66 -7.92 -10.91
CA ALA A 81 -12.02 -6.58 -10.43
C ALA A 81 -12.29 -5.62 -11.60
N ASN A 82 -11.40 -5.59 -12.60
CA ASN A 82 -11.59 -4.75 -13.79
C ASN A 82 -12.90 -5.07 -14.53
N ARG A 83 -13.29 -6.36 -14.63
CA ARG A 83 -14.56 -6.76 -15.25
C ARG A 83 -15.79 -6.31 -14.46
N LEU A 84 -15.63 -6.03 -13.16
CA LEU A 84 -16.69 -5.49 -12.30
C LEU A 84 -16.75 -3.95 -12.37
N GLY A 85 -15.76 -3.29 -12.98
CA GLY A 85 -15.60 -1.84 -12.90
C GLY A 85 -15.02 -1.37 -11.57
N LEU A 86 -14.29 -2.25 -10.85
CA LEU A 86 -13.56 -1.90 -9.65
C LEU A 86 -12.10 -1.61 -10.02
N ASP A 87 -11.67 -0.36 -9.84
CA ASP A 87 -10.29 0.04 -10.12
C ASP A 87 -9.34 -0.49 -9.06
N ILE A 88 -8.16 -0.97 -9.48
CA ILE A 88 -7.12 -1.48 -8.61
C ILE A 88 -5.81 -0.73 -8.83
N ILE A 89 -5.25 -0.17 -7.76
CA ILE A 89 -3.84 0.25 -7.68
C ILE A 89 -3.11 -0.78 -6.82
N VAL A 90 -2.01 -1.33 -7.34
CA VAL A 90 -1.18 -2.26 -6.56
C VAL A 90 -0.01 -1.50 -5.96
N THR A 91 0.17 -1.58 -4.64
CA THR A 91 1.43 -1.21 -3.98
C THR A 91 1.99 -2.41 -3.24
N ASP A 92 3.21 -2.80 -3.58
CA ASP A 92 3.79 -4.07 -3.14
C ASP A 92 5.31 -4.01 -3.25
N HIS A 93 6.00 -4.91 -2.56
CA HIS A 93 7.45 -5.09 -2.63
C HIS A 93 7.87 -6.55 -2.85
N HIS A 94 6.92 -7.47 -2.96
CA HIS A 94 7.18 -8.87 -3.31
C HIS A 94 7.73 -9.00 -4.74
N THR A 95 8.40 -10.12 -5.01
CA THR A 95 8.98 -10.40 -6.34
C THR A 95 7.88 -10.53 -7.39
N PRO A 96 7.89 -9.71 -8.46
CA PRO A 96 6.94 -9.84 -9.55
C PRO A 96 7.12 -11.15 -10.33
N LEU A 97 6.02 -11.68 -10.87
CA LEU A 97 6.05 -12.75 -11.86
C LEU A 97 6.32 -12.18 -13.28
N PRO A 98 6.66 -13.01 -14.28
CA PRO A 98 6.85 -12.54 -15.66
C PRO A 98 5.61 -11.84 -16.26
N GLU A 99 4.41 -12.31 -15.91
CA GLU A 99 3.15 -11.62 -16.20
C GLU A 99 2.67 -10.94 -14.91
N ILE A 100 2.46 -9.63 -14.97
CA ILE A 100 1.96 -8.82 -13.85
C ILE A 100 0.47 -8.47 -14.03
N PRO A 101 -0.27 -8.19 -12.94
CA PRO A 101 -1.70 -7.88 -13.01
C PRO A 101 -2.00 -6.65 -13.88
N PRO A 102 -3.14 -6.62 -14.58
CA PRO A 102 -3.55 -5.46 -15.38
C PRO A 102 -4.23 -4.39 -14.51
N ALA A 103 -3.57 -3.96 -13.44
CA ALA A 103 -4.04 -2.88 -12.56
C ALA A 103 -3.90 -1.50 -13.25
N ILE A 104 -4.66 -0.50 -12.81
CA ILE A 104 -4.56 0.86 -13.39
C ILE A 104 -3.19 1.49 -13.10
N ALA A 105 -2.57 1.10 -11.98
CA ALA A 105 -1.19 1.41 -11.65
C ALA A 105 -0.60 0.30 -10.76
N ILE A 106 0.72 0.09 -10.88
CA ILE A 106 1.48 -0.83 -10.02
C ILE A 106 2.74 -0.11 -9.54
N ILE A 107 2.88 0.03 -8.24
CA ILE A 107 4.01 0.62 -7.55
C ILE A 107 4.74 -0.51 -6.83
N ASN A 108 5.81 -1.00 -7.46
CA ASN A 108 6.67 -2.02 -6.86
C ASN A 108 8.11 -1.79 -7.35
N PRO A 109 9.08 -1.61 -6.43
CA PRO A 109 10.44 -1.22 -6.79
C PRO A 109 11.22 -2.35 -7.47
N LYS A 110 10.74 -3.61 -7.41
CA LYS A 110 11.34 -4.81 -8.02
C LYS A 110 10.76 -5.14 -9.41
N ARG A 111 9.90 -4.28 -9.97
CA ARG A 111 9.47 -4.44 -11.37
C ARG A 111 10.66 -4.43 -12.32
N ALA A 112 10.59 -5.24 -13.37
CA ALA A 112 11.67 -5.33 -14.37
C ALA A 112 11.93 -4.00 -15.11
N ASP A 113 10.92 -3.13 -15.21
CA ASP A 113 10.98 -1.80 -15.81
C ASP A 113 11.16 -0.68 -14.78
N SER A 114 11.37 -1.01 -13.50
CA SER A 114 11.61 -0.02 -12.44
C SER A 114 12.99 0.61 -12.60
N SER A 115 13.04 1.94 -12.69
CA SER A 115 14.28 2.71 -12.57
C SER A 115 14.52 3.23 -11.15
N TYR A 116 13.74 2.76 -10.16
CA TYR A 116 13.83 3.23 -8.80
C TYR A 116 15.13 2.74 -8.16
N PRO A 117 15.95 3.62 -7.54
CA PRO A 117 17.32 3.28 -7.16
C PRO A 117 17.44 2.34 -5.95
N PHE A 118 16.35 2.11 -5.23
CA PHE A 118 16.35 1.29 -4.01
C PHE A 118 15.24 0.23 -4.05
N SER A 119 15.61 -1.02 -4.35
CA SER A 119 14.69 -2.15 -4.54
C SER A 119 14.12 -2.75 -3.26
N GLU A 120 14.68 -2.39 -2.11
CA GLU A 120 14.46 -3.07 -0.83
C GLU A 120 13.43 -2.40 0.08
N LEU A 121 12.63 -1.45 -0.42
CA LEU A 121 11.50 -0.91 0.35
C LEU A 121 10.53 -2.05 0.73
N THR A 122 9.93 -1.96 1.91
CA THR A 122 8.84 -2.86 2.34
C THR A 122 7.50 -2.37 1.81
N GLY A 123 6.40 -3.09 2.04
CA GLY A 123 5.05 -2.61 1.81
C GLY A 123 4.78 -1.27 2.51
N ALA A 124 5.16 -1.11 3.78
CA ALA A 124 5.05 0.17 4.48
C ALA A 124 6.01 1.24 3.91
N GLY A 125 7.20 0.83 3.47
CA GLY A 125 8.13 1.68 2.74
C GLY A 125 7.55 2.21 1.43
N VAL A 126 6.91 1.35 0.62
CA VAL A 126 6.25 1.76 -0.63
C VAL A 126 5.03 2.65 -0.34
N ALA A 127 4.24 2.32 0.69
CA ALA A 127 3.09 3.12 1.10
C ALA A 127 3.47 4.56 1.50
N ILE A 128 4.55 4.75 2.26
CA ILE A 128 5.00 6.11 2.61
C ILE A 128 5.55 6.87 1.40
N LYS A 129 6.16 6.19 0.42
CA LYS A 129 6.56 6.83 -0.84
C LYS A 129 5.37 7.26 -1.69
N LEU A 130 4.28 6.48 -1.69
CA LEU A 130 3.04 6.88 -2.33
C LEU A 130 2.46 8.15 -1.68
N LEU A 131 2.38 8.20 -0.34
CA LEU A 131 1.92 9.41 0.35
C LEU A 131 2.87 10.60 0.11
N GLN A 132 4.19 10.37 0.10
CA GLN A 132 5.15 11.42 -0.20
C GLN A 132 4.86 12.07 -1.55
N ALA A 133 4.67 11.26 -2.60
CA ALA A 133 4.35 11.77 -3.93
C ALA A 133 3.00 12.49 -3.98
N LEU A 134 1.98 11.94 -3.30
CA LEU A 134 0.66 12.56 -3.22
C LEU A 134 0.70 13.92 -2.53
N PHE A 135 1.32 13.99 -1.35
CA PHE A 135 1.44 15.20 -0.54
C PHE A 135 2.25 16.29 -1.23
N GLN A 136 3.34 15.93 -1.91
CA GLN A 136 4.06 16.85 -2.80
C GLN A 136 3.18 17.40 -3.91
N GLY A 137 2.35 16.55 -4.53
CA GLY A 137 1.44 16.97 -5.60
C GLY A 137 0.36 17.97 -5.16
N ILE A 138 0.07 18.07 -3.85
CA ILE A 138 -0.96 18.95 -3.30
C ILE A 138 -0.42 20.01 -2.33
N GLY A 139 0.89 20.13 -2.18
CA GLY A 139 1.56 21.09 -1.29
C GLY A 139 1.28 20.86 0.21
N LYS A 140 1.36 19.60 0.64
CA LYS A 140 1.18 19.16 2.05
C LYS A 140 2.34 18.30 2.55
N GLU A 141 3.54 18.55 2.08
CA GLU A 141 4.73 17.73 2.33
C GLU A 141 5.03 17.56 3.83
N GLU A 142 4.69 18.56 4.64
CA GLU A 142 4.89 18.55 6.10
C GLU A 142 4.09 17.44 6.81
N GLN A 143 3.00 16.96 6.22
CA GLN A 143 2.18 15.89 6.82
C GLN A 143 2.87 14.52 6.80
N LEU A 144 3.92 14.36 5.97
CA LEU A 144 4.62 13.07 5.86
C LEU A 144 5.43 12.76 7.12
N ASP A 145 5.96 13.78 7.78
CA ASP A 145 6.81 13.64 8.95
C ASP A 145 6.06 13.00 10.14
N GLU A 146 4.73 13.18 10.22
CA GLU A 146 3.90 12.61 11.27
C GLU A 146 3.60 11.11 11.09
N LEU A 147 3.96 10.51 9.94
CA LEU A 147 3.59 9.14 9.56
C LEU A 147 4.79 8.18 9.49
N MET A 148 6.01 8.66 9.75
CA MET A 148 7.24 7.87 9.56
C MET A 148 7.42 6.75 10.61
N ASP A 149 6.74 6.83 11.75
CA ASP A 149 6.74 5.82 12.80
C ASP A 149 6.16 4.48 12.32
N LEU A 150 5.02 4.52 11.61
CA LEU A 150 4.39 3.35 11.01
C LEU A 150 5.28 2.70 9.96
N ALA A 151 5.88 3.51 9.07
CA ALA A 151 6.82 3.02 8.07
C ALA A 151 8.05 2.36 8.71
N ALA A 152 8.58 2.94 9.81
CA ALA A 152 9.68 2.35 10.55
C ALA A 152 9.30 1.00 11.18
N LEU A 153 8.12 0.90 11.77
CA LEU A 153 7.64 -0.35 12.39
C LEU A 153 7.50 -1.47 11.35
N GLY A 154 6.82 -1.20 10.23
CA GLY A 154 6.68 -2.16 9.13
C GLY A 154 8.03 -2.60 8.56
N THR A 155 8.91 -1.64 8.28
CA THR A 155 10.25 -1.90 7.74
C THR A 155 11.08 -2.83 8.64
N VAL A 156 11.06 -2.60 9.96
CA VAL A 156 11.80 -3.45 10.91
C VAL A 156 11.15 -4.81 11.06
N ALA A 157 9.81 -4.87 11.11
CA ALA A 157 9.08 -6.11 11.32
C ALA A 157 9.20 -7.09 10.14
N ASP A 158 9.31 -6.56 8.92
CA ASP A 158 9.57 -7.33 7.70
C ASP A 158 11.05 -7.75 7.56
N MET A 159 11.89 -7.42 8.54
CA MET A 159 13.33 -7.74 8.56
C MET A 159 14.09 -7.22 7.33
N ALA A 160 13.62 -6.13 6.73
CA ALA A 160 14.23 -5.58 5.53
C ALA A 160 15.63 -5.03 5.81
N PRO A 161 16.54 -5.03 4.80
CA PRO A 161 17.87 -4.46 4.96
C PRO A 161 17.81 -3.00 5.40
N LEU A 162 18.44 -2.68 6.54
CA LEU A 162 18.55 -1.31 7.06
C LEU A 162 19.67 -0.53 6.35
N ALA A 163 19.53 -0.42 5.03
CA ALA A 163 20.38 0.36 4.14
C ALA A 163 19.53 1.37 3.36
N GLY A 164 20.17 2.30 2.64
CA GLY A 164 19.49 3.25 1.76
C GLY A 164 18.31 3.97 2.43
N GLU A 165 17.15 3.94 1.78
CA GLU A 165 15.94 4.60 2.28
C GLU A 165 15.35 3.93 3.52
N ASN A 166 15.40 2.60 3.64
CA ASN A 166 14.93 1.91 4.86
C ASN A 166 15.66 2.41 6.10
N ARG A 167 16.98 2.62 6.01
CA ARG A 167 17.76 3.18 7.13
C ARG A 167 17.28 4.59 7.51
N TYR A 168 16.96 5.41 6.52
CA TYR A 168 16.44 6.76 6.76
C TYR A 168 15.06 6.71 7.43
N LEU A 169 14.12 5.95 6.85
CA LEU A 169 12.76 5.80 7.36
C LEU A 169 12.76 5.30 8.80
N VAL A 170 13.51 4.22 9.08
CA VAL A 170 13.63 3.67 10.43
C VAL A 170 14.26 4.67 11.40
N LYS A 171 15.31 5.39 10.98
CA LYS A 171 15.94 6.40 11.84
C LYS A 171 14.99 7.55 12.20
N GLN A 172 14.16 8.03 11.27
CA GLN A 172 13.22 9.11 11.57
C GLN A 172 12.03 8.60 12.38
N GLY A 173 11.43 7.47 11.98
CA GLY A 173 10.29 6.90 12.72
C GLY A 173 10.63 6.55 14.17
N LEU A 174 11.84 6.03 14.45
CA LEU A 174 12.27 5.79 15.82
C LEU A 174 12.38 7.06 16.68
N LYS A 175 12.62 8.24 16.09
CA LYS A 175 12.59 9.50 16.85
C LYS A 175 11.17 9.86 17.27
N LEU A 176 10.19 9.63 16.40
CA LEU A 176 8.78 9.90 16.69
C LEU A 176 8.24 8.96 17.77
N ILE A 177 8.61 7.68 17.71
CA ILE A 177 8.20 6.68 18.72
C ILE A 177 8.73 7.03 20.12
N ASN A 178 9.90 7.66 20.21
CA ASN A 178 10.56 8.01 21.47
C ASN A 178 10.34 9.47 21.89
N ALA A 179 9.42 10.20 21.24
CA ALA A 179 9.13 11.61 21.50
C ALA A 179 8.22 11.83 22.72
#